data_AF-A0A7J2R4K7-F1
#
_entry.id   AF-A0A7J2R4K7-F1
#
_cell.length_a   1.000
_cell.length_b   1.000
_cell.length_c   1.000
_cell.angle_alpha   90.00
_cell.angle_beta   90.00
_cell.angle_gamma   90.00
#
_symmetry.space_group_name_H-M   'P 1'
#
loop_
_entity.id
_entity.type
_entity.pdbx_description
1 polymer ?
#
loop_
_entity_poly.entity_id
_entity_poly.type
_entity_poly.pdbx_seq_one_letter_code
_entity_poly.pdbx_strand_id
1 'polypeptide(L)'
;MNETKKVSGLAGLLSNRILIIVHLFAYVAVMLLLTLIWGVTLTQRDTNYFLPFFAIFGWGFFIGFHALVYLMYNDKVKFLSELRTQAGFKVLFIFHAWFYLSINLFLMIFDLTTTPELVWFFWPLGGWGVAFGFHAFGYFTWDKSIEKQKGKLSKKYPDYSEQRIKELATSKLLGIEILLMHLTYFSVVAVIAYSTQIWTIFDVTFESVIQSTLGWGLFVGLHLLAYYLVNYVETISIVMKGLILHIIAYVGLSILGLWQQFTSGQEIFWWHIPVILWAVMIVMHILVTLKWDAINPRALEKVKSRSREGLEEFRYQRITYWLVFWRFSFLAHIIMYFLGLILLLPIANEIGEITFETISINGLDLLGITALGWLIALFVHGAMYLVVMRNVRGFLMWTAIIHLAAYIGAIPLLITINVLITPEFLWSAIALGGWGIGLGAHILIAYLTK
;
A
#
# COMPACT_ATOMS: atom_id res chain seq x y z
N MET A 1 36.04 -22.57 6.86
CA MET A 1 35.52 -21.23 6.54
C MET A 1 34.92 -21.30 5.15
N ASN A 2 33.60 -21.52 5.04
CA ASN A 2 32.93 -21.54 3.74
C ASN A 2 32.86 -20.11 3.20
N GLU A 3 33.20 -19.92 1.93
CA GLU A 3 33.00 -18.65 1.23
C GLU A 3 31.53 -18.24 1.35
N THR A 4 31.25 -17.29 2.23
CA THR A 4 29.93 -16.67 2.34
C THR A 4 29.65 -15.99 1.00
N LYS A 5 28.75 -16.57 0.22
CA LYS A 5 28.16 -15.95 -0.98
C LYS A 5 27.83 -14.50 -0.63
N LYS A 6 28.58 -13.53 -1.19
CA LYS A 6 28.38 -12.10 -0.91
C LYS A 6 26.92 -11.76 -1.25
N VAL A 7 26.10 -11.53 -0.24
CA VAL A 7 24.72 -11.09 -0.40
C VAL A 7 24.79 -9.69 -1.01
N SER A 8 24.20 -9.50 -2.19
CA SER A 8 24.24 -8.23 -2.93
C SER A 8 22.91 -7.47 -2.85
N GLY A 9 22.91 -6.21 -3.28
CA GLY A 9 21.71 -5.36 -3.29
C GLY A 9 21.20 -5.02 -1.88
N LEU A 10 19.88 -4.87 -1.74
CA LEU A 10 19.25 -4.43 -0.50
C LEU A 10 19.52 -5.39 0.66
N ALA A 11 19.45 -6.70 0.44
CA ALA A 11 19.73 -7.68 1.48
C ALA A 11 21.19 -7.59 1.97
N GLY A 12 22.15 -7.32 1.07
CA GLY A 12 23.56 -7.09 1.43
C GLY A 12 23.76 -5.82 2.24
N LEU A 13 23.06 -4.74 1.88
CA LEU A 13 23.08 -3.49 2.63
C LEU A 13 22.47 -3.65 4.03
N LEU A 14 21.25 -4.19 4.13
CA LEU A 14 20.52 -4.37 5.39
C LEU A 14 21.20 -5.38 6.32
N SER A 15 21.95 -6.32 5.75
CA SER A 15 22.76 -7.28 6.51
C SER A 15 24.16 -6.74 6.84
N ASN A 16 24.51 -5.51 6.45
CA ASN A 16 25.80 -4.93 6.77
C ASN A 16 25.94 -4.68 8.29
N ARG A 17 27.00 -5.24 8.87
CA ARG A 17 27.27 -5.16 10.32
C ARG A 17 27.48 -3.73 10.81
N ILE A 18 28.15 -2.88 10.04
CA ILE A 18 28.39 -1.49 10.43
C ILE A 18 27.07 -0.72 10.39
N LEU A 19 26.28 -0.91 9.32
CA LEU A 19 25.00 -0.24 9.17
C LEU A 19 24.05 -0.53 10.33
N ILE A 20 23.90 -1.80 10.73
CA ILE A 20 23.02 -2.17 11.86
C ILE A 20 23.53 -1.61 13.19
N ILE A 21 24.84 -1.60 13.44
CA ILE A 21 25.41 -1.02 14.66
C ILE A 21 25.16 0.49 14.70
N VAL A 22 25.35 1.19 13.59
CA VAL A 22 25.07 2.63 13.49
C VAL A 22 23.59 2.92 13.70
N HIS A 23 22.68 2.13 13.10
CA HIS A 23 21.24 2.28 13.30
C HIS A 23 20.82 2.02 14.75
N LEU A 24 21.37 0.97 15.39
CA LEU A 24 21.11 0.67 16.80
C LEU A 24 21.64 1.78 17.72
N PHE A 25 22.84 2.29 17.46
CA PHE A 25 23.40 3.42 18.22
C PHE A 25 22.53 4.66 18.08
N ALA A 26 22.15 5.03 16.84
CA ALA A 26 21.29 6.17 16.58
C ALA A 26 19.93 6.02 17.26
N TYR A 27 19.33 4.83 17.19
CA TYR A 27 18.09 4.51 17.88
C TYR A 27 18.23 4.73 19.40
N VAL A 28 19.22 4.11 20.04
CA VAL A 28 19.43 4.25 21.50
C VAL A 28 19.70 5.70 21.87
N ALA A 29 20.56 6.41 21.14
CA ALA A 29 20.89 7.80 21.41
C ALA A 29 19.65 8.72 21.32
N VAL A 30 18.85 8.57 20.26
CA VAL A 30 17.62 9.35 20.07
C VAL A 30 16.59 9.00 21.15
N MET A 31 16.40 7.72 21.49
CA MET A 31 15.43 7.34 22.52
C MET A 31 15.84 7.83 23.91
N LEU A 32 17.12 7.78 24.26
CA LEU A 32 17.63 8.35 25.51
C LEU A 32 17.42 9.87 25.55
N LEU A 33 17.71 10.57 24.44
CA LEU A 33 17.50 12.01 24.35
C LEU A 33 16.02 12.38 24.48
N LEU A 34 15.12 11.70 23.76
CA LEU A 34 13.68 11.95 23.85
C LEU A 34 13.13 11.63 25.25
N THR A 35 13.64 10.58 25.90
CA THR A 35 13.29 10.22 27.28
C THR A 35 13.77 11.29 28.26
N LEU A 36 14.99 11.78 28.10
CA LEU A 36 15.54 12.87 28.92
C LEU A 36 14.72 14.16 28.73
N ILE A 37 14.48 14.57 27.48
CA ILE A 37 13.65 15.73 27.16
C ILE A 37 12.27 15.57 27.79
N TRP A 38 11.67 14.37 27.70
CA TRP A 38 10.39 14.11 28.32
C TRP A 38 10.43 14.25 29.84
N GLY A 39 11.43 13.67 30.51
CA GLY A 39 11.59 13.75 31.96
C GLY A 39 11.79 15.17 32.48
N VAL A 40 12.59 16.00 31.79
CA VAL A 40 12.86 17.39 32.24
C VAL A 40 11.74 18.37 31.93
N THR A 41 10.83 18.03 31.02
CA THR A 41 9.68 18.88 30.67
C THR A 41 8.38 18.43 31.33
N LEU A 42 8.42 17.46 32.25
CA LEU A 42 7.25 16.93 32.95
C LEU A 42 6.41 18.02 33.63
N THR A 43 7.05 19.01 34.25
CA THR A 43 6.34 20.09 34.98
C THR A 43 5.71 21.13 34.06
N GLN A 44 5.93 21.05 32.75
CA GLN A 44 5.46 22.02 31.74
C GLN A 44 4.37 21.43 30.82
N ARG A 45 3.85 20.23 31.14
CA ARG A 45 2.91 19.51 30.28
C ARG A 45 1.63 19.16 30.99
N ASP A 46 0.54 19.24 30.24
CA ASP A 46 -0.80 18.87 30.70
C ASP A 46 -1.09 17.36 30.57
N THR A 47 -0.13 16.58 30.05
CA THR A 47 -0.30 15.13 29.85
C THR A 47 0.72 14.33 30.65
N ASN A 48 0.24 13.33 31.39
CA ASN A 48 1.08 12.37 32.13
C ASN A 48 1.57 11.21 31.24
N TYR A 49 1.30 11.27 29.94
CA TYR A 49 1.60 10.17 29.02
C TYR A 49 3.07 10.19 28.55
N PHE A 50 3.70 9.02 28.53
CA PHE A 50 5.10 8.86 28.11
C PHE A 50 5.25 8.98 26.59
N LEU A 51 5.27 10.20 26.06
CA LEU A 51 5.34 10.47 24.61
C LEU A 51 6.50 9.78 23.87
N PRO A 52 7.72 9.61 24.44
CA PRO A 52 8.79 8.86 23.80
C PRO A 52 8.43 7.42 23.44
N PHE A 53 7.41 6.84 24.09
CA PHE A 53 6.85 5.52 23.76
C PHE A 53 6.57 5.36 22.25
N PHE A 54 5.99 6.37 21.60
CA PHE A 54 5.69 6.31 20.17
C PHE A 54 6.96 6.25 19.31
N ALA A 55 7.99 6.99 19.67
CA ALA A 55 9.26 6.96 18.96
C ALA A 55 10.00 5.63 19.18
N ILE A 56 9.96 5.12 20.41
CA ILE A 56 10.56 3.83 20.80
C ILE A 56 9.96 2.71 19.97
N PHE A 57 8.64 2.59 19.93
CA PHE A 57 7.98 1.53 19.17
C PHE A 57 8.01 1.80 17.66
N GLY A 58 7.73 3.03 17.22
CA GLY A 58 7.74 3.42 15.82
C GLY A 58 9.06 3.10 15.11
N TRP A 59 10.19 3.56 15.65
CA TRP A 59 11.51 3.19 15.11
C TRP A 59 11.88 1.74 15.46
N GLY A 60 11.50 1.27 16.65
CA GLY A 60 11.79 -0.08 17.15
C GLY A 60 11.26 -1.20 16.25
N PHE A 61 10.08 -1.03 15.65
CA PHE A 61 9.53 -1.98 14.69
C PHE A 61 10.47 -2.21 13.50
N PHE A 62 11.03 -1.13 12.95
CA PHE A 62 11.94 -1.19 11.80
C PHE A 62 13.36 -1.62 12.20
N ILE A 63 13.81 -1.30 13.41
CA ILE A 63 15.05 -1.85 13.97
C ILE A 63 14.94 -3.37 14.10
N GLY A 64 13.83 -3.90 14.60
CA GLY A 64 13.59 -5.34 14.66
C GLY A 64 13.52 -6.00 13.28
N PHE A 65 12.88 -5.34 12.31
CA PHE A 65 12.91 -5.78 10.91
C PHE A 65 14.35 -5.86 10.36
N HIS A 66 15.16 -4.80 10.55
CA HIS A 66 16.57 -4.79 10.18
C HIS A 66 17.36 -5.90 10.88
N ALA A 67 17.11 -6.13 12.18
CA ALA A 67 17.73 -7.18 12.94
C ALA A 67 17.40 -8.57 12.37
N LEU A 68 16.14 -8.83 12.01
CA LEU A 68 15.75 -10.09 11.37
C LEU A 68 16.48 -10.32 10.04
N VAL A 69 16.56 -9.28 9.19
CA VAL A 69 17.33 -9.36 7.93
C VAL A 69 18.80 -9.63 8.23
N TYR A 70 19.41 -8.91 9.17
CA TYR A 70 20.79 -9.11 9.56
C TYR A 70 21.05 -10.54 10.06
N LEU A 71 20.22 -11.05 10.98
CA LEU A 71 20.39 -12.38 11.56
C LEU A 71 20.21 -13.49 10.50
N MET A 72 19.27 -13.31 9.58
CA MET A 72 18.95 -14.23 8.49
C MET A 72 20.08 -14.30 7.44
N TYR A 73 20.63 -13.15 7.04
CA TYR A 73 21.61 -13.08 5.94
C TYR A 73 23.07 -13.16 6.39
N ASN A 74 23.38 -13.03 7.69
CA ASN A 74 24.74 -13.21 8.25
C ASN A 74 24.95 -14.55 8.99
N ASP A 75 24.03 -15.49 8.81
CA ASP A 75 24.12 -16.82 9.40
C ASP A 75 24.28 -16.84 10.92
N LYS A 76 23.58 -15.92 11.60
CA LYS A 76 23.64 -15.77 13.07
C LYS A 76 22.64 -16.67 13.79
N VAL A 77 21.53 -17.03 13.14
CA VAL A 77 20.49 -17.90 13.69
C VAL A 77 20.22 -19.02 12.69
N LYS A 78 20.55 -20.26 13.06
CA LYS A 78 20.43 -21.44 12.19
C LYS A 78 19.03 -21.56 11.55
N PHE A 79 17.97 -21.37 12.34
CA PHE A 79 16.60 -21.40 11.84
C PHE A 79 16.35 -20.37 10.72
N LEU A 80 16.79 -19.12 10.90
CA LEU A 80 16.62 -18.07 9.89
C LEU A 80 17.49 -18.31 8.65
N SER A 81 18.71 -18.82 8.85
CA SER A 81 19.61 -19.24 7.76
C SER A 81 19.02 -20.33 6.89
N GLU A 82 18.38 -21.33 7.48
CA GLU A 82 17.69 -22.39 6.74
C GLU A 82 16.46 -21.84 6.04
N LEU A 83 15.68 -21.01 6.74
CA LEU A 83 14.46 -20.41 6.20
C LEU A 83 14.71 -19.54 4.96
N ARG A 84 15.82 -18.78 4.92
CA ARG A 84 16.15 -17.91 3.77
C ARG A 84 16.30 -18.67 2.45
N THR A 85 16.54 -19.99 2.53
CA THR A 85 16.66 -20.87 1.36
C THR A 85 15.33 -21.47 0.92
N GLN A 86 14.27 -21.31 1.72
CA GLN A 86 12.93 -21.82 1.44
C GLN A 86 12.12 -20.85 0.55
N ALA A 87 10.85 -21.15 0.32
CA ALA A 87 9.96 -20.29 -0.46
C ALA A 87 9.86 -18.88 0.13
N GLY A 88 9.83 -17.86 -0.73
CA GLY A 88 9.72 -16.46 -0.30
C GLY A 88 8.50 -16.17 0.58
N PHE A 89 7.42 -16.93 0.39
CA PHE A 89 6.25 -16.89 1.27
C PHE A 89 6.59 -17.19 2.74
N LYS A 90 7.43 -18.19 2.99
CA LYS A 90 7.85 -18.58 4.35
C LYS A 90 8.77 -17.55 5.00
N VAL A 91 9.64 -16.92 4.21
CA VAL A 91 10.45 -15.78 4.66
C VAL A 91 9.54 -14.61 5.04
N LEU A 92 8.54 -14.31 4.21
CA LEU A 92 7.59 -13.23 4.44
C LEU A 92 6.75 -13.45 5.70
N PHE A 93 6.38 -14.70 6.02
CA PHE A 93 5.66 -15.05 7.24
C PHE A 93 6.40 -14.62 8.51
N ILE A 94 7.73 -14.76 8.59
CA ILE A 94 8.50 -14.33 9.77
C ILE A 94 8.45 -12.82 9.97
N PHE A 95 8.50 -12.05 8.88
CA PHE A 95 8.31 -10.60 8.98
C PHE A 95 6.89 -10.25 9.44
N HIS A 96 5.86 -10.94 8.94
CA HIS A 96 4.48 -10.76 9.42
C HIS A 96 4.35 -11.11 10.90
N ALA A 97 4.98 -12.18 11.37
CA ALA A 97 4.96 -12.57 12.78
C ALA A 97 5.60 -11.49 13.68
N TRP A 98 6.72 -10.91 13.24
CA TRP A 98 7.35 -9.80 13.96
C TRP A 98 6.43 -8.59 14.07
N PHE A 99 5.86 -8.12 12.95
CA PHE A 99 4.97 -6.96 12.97
C PHE A 99 3.68 -7.24 13.74
N TYR A 100 3.08 -8.42 13.57
CA TYR A 100 1.88 -8.81 14.31
C TYR A 100 2.13 -8.77 15.82
N LEU A 101 3.20 -9.40 16.31
CA LEU A 101 3.50 -9.45 17.74
C LEU A 101 3.89 -8.07 18.29
N SER A 102 4.80 -7.36 17.62
CA SER A 102 5.32 -6.09 18.12
C SER A 102 4.28 -4.97 18.07
N ILE A 103 3.48 -4.87 17.01
CA ILE A 103 2.43 -3.86 16.91
C ILE A 103 1.31 -4.15 17.91
N ASN A 104 0.88 -5.41 18.08
CA ASN A 104 -0.16 -5.70 19.06
C ASN A 104 0.31 -5.50 20.50
N LEU A 105 1.60 -5.77 20.80
CA LEU A 105 2.18 -5.42 22.10
C LEU A 105 2.16 -3.91 22.33
N PHE A 106 2.52 -3.12 21.32
CA PHE A 106 2.42 -1.66 21.36
C PHE A 106 0.97 -1.20 21.60
N LEU A 107 0.01 -1.70 20.83
CA LEU A 107 -1.40 -1.31 20.96
C LEU A 107 -1.97 -1.71 22.32
N MET A 108 -1.57 -2.88 22.86
CA MET A 108 -1.96 -3.31 24.20
C MET A 108 -1.43 -2.37 25.28
N ILE A 109 -0.14 -2.01 25.23
CA ILE A 109 0.41 -1.05 26.21
C ILE A 109 -0.22 0.33 26.02
N PHE A 110 -0.41 0.77 24.78
CA PHE A 110 -1.03 2.07 24.48
C PHE A 110 -2.43 2.14 25.07
N ASP A 111 -3.30 1.17 24.73
CA ASP A 111 -4.66 1.09 25.23
C ASP A 111 -4.73 1.10 26.77
N LEU A 112 -4.00 0.19 27.42
CA LEU A 112 -3.99 0.07 28.87
C LEU A 112 -3.41 1.29 29.60
N THR A 113 -2.69 2.17 28.91
CA THR A 113 -2.10 3.39 29.51
C THR A 113 -2.82 4.68 29.13
N THR A 114 -3.60 4.71 28.04
CA THR A 114 -4.34 5.91 27.62
C THR A 114 -5.82 5.85 27.90
N THR A 115 -6.42 4.67 27.77
CA THR A 115 -7.88 4.47 27.85
C THR A 115 -8.19 3.19 28.64
N PRO A 116 -7.67 3.03 29.88
CA PRO A 116 -7.83 1.79 30.64
C PRO A 116 -9.29 1.40 30.90
N GLU A 117 -10.23 2.35 30.83
CA GLU A 117 -11.67 2.15 30.92
C GLU A 117 -12.28 1.44 29.71
N LEU A 118 -11.62 1.46 28.55
CA LEU A 118 -12.09 0.84 27.31
C LEU A 118 -10.99 -0.05 26.73
N VAL A 119 -11.07 -1.36 26.99
CA VAL A 119 -10.07 -2.32 26.50
C VAL A 119 -10.28 -2.65 25.02
N TRP A 120 -9.82 -1.77 24.13
CA TRP A 120 -10.01 -1.89 22.69
C TRP A 120 -8.89 -2.68 21.97
N PHE A 121 -7.74 -2.96 22.59
CA PHE A 121 -6.63 -3.66 21.93
C PHE A 121 -6.99 -5.10 21.49
N PHE A 122 -8.01 -5.71 22.08
CA PHE A 122 -8.51 -7.03 21.68
C PHE A 122 -9.03 -7.05 20.24
N TRP A 123 -9.56 -5.93 19.75
CA TRP A 123 -10.09 -5.83 18.38
C TRP A 123 -9.00 -5.99 17.31
N PRO A 124 -7.91 -5.19 17.30
CA PRO A 124 -6.80 -5.42 16.37
C PRO A 124 -6.10 -6.77 16.61
N LEU A 125 -5.93 -7.19 17.88
CA LEU A 125 -5.29 -8.47 18.19
C LEU A 125 -6.06 -9.66 17.62
N GLY A 126 -7.37 -9.72 17.84
CA GLY A 126 -8.25 -10.77 17.35
C GLY A 126 -8.47 -10.69 15.84
N GLY A 127 -8.82 -9.51 15.33
CA GLY A 127 -9.08 -9.29 13.90
C GLY A 127 -7.87 -9.62 13.03
N TRP A 128 -6.69 -9.07 13.36
CA TRP A 128 -5.46 -9.42 12.65
C TRP A 128 -5.00 -10.85 12.98
N GLY A 129 -5.32 -11.35 14.17
CA GLY A 129 -4.99 -12.73 14.60
C GLY A 129 -5.62 -13.78 13.69
N VAL A 130 -6.85 -13.54 13.22
CA VAL A 130 -7.50 -14.41 12.23
C VAL A 130 -6.72 -14.42 10.91
N ALA A 131 -6.36 -13.26 10.36
CA ALA A 131 -5.56 -13.16 9.13
C ALA A 131 -4.17 -13.80 9.31
N PHE A 132 -3.53 -13.56 10.45
CA PHE A 132 -2.25 -14.18 10.82
C PHE A 132 -2.37 -15.72 10.90
N GLY A 133 -3.49 -16.24 11.42
CA GLY A 133 -3.80 -17.67 11.44
C GLY A 133 -3.82 -18.30 10.03
N PHE A 134 -4.40 -17.62 9.04
CA PHE A 134 -4.33 -18.08 7.64
C PHE A 134 -2.91 -18.08 7.09
N HIS A 135 -2.12 -17.05 7.38
CA HIS A 135 -0.72 -17.03 6.99
C HIS A 135 0.09 -18.16 7.64
N ALA A 136 -0.17 -18.46 8.91
CA ALA A 136 0.46 -19.57 9.61
C ALA A 136 0.06 -20.92 8.99
N PHE A 137 -1.22 -21.11 8.67
CA PHE A 137 -1.69 -22.30 7.95
C PHE A 137 -1.02 -22.44 6.58
N GLY A 138 -0.93 -21.34 5.82
CA GLY A 138 -0.18 -21.27 4.57
C GLY A 138 1.27 -21.67 4.78
N TYR A 139 1.93 -21.16 5.83
CA TYR A 139 3.34 -21.42 6.12
C TYR A 139 3.63 -22.91 6.27
N PHE A 140 2.80 -23.63 7.02
CA PHE A 140 2.96 -25.07 7.26
C PHE A 140 2.56 -25.94 6.07
N THR A 141 1.65 -25.48 5.21
CA THR A 141 1.13 -26.27 4.09
C THR A 141 1.71 -25.92 2.73
N TRP A 142 2.49 -24.84 2.64
CA TRP A 142 2.94 -24.22 1.38
C TRP A 142 3.60 -25.21 0.42
N ASP A 143 4.57 -25.99 0.89
CA ASP A 143 5.36 -26.87 0.03
C ASP A 143 4.50 -27.98 -0.58
N LYS A 144 3.63 -28.60 0.24
CA LYS A 144 2.66 -29.61 -0.21
C LYS A 144 1.64 -29.03 -1.18
N SER A 145 1.14 -27.83 -0.90
CA SER A 145 0.18 -27.13 -1.75
C SER A 145 0.79 -26.76 -3.10
N ILE A 146 2.02 -26.23 -3.11
CA ILE A 146 2.77 -25.90 -4.32
C ILE A 146 2.97 -27.15 -5.17
N GLU A 147 3.46 -28.24 -4.60
CA GLU A 147 3.74 -29.45 -5.38
C GLU A 147 2.47 -30.04 -6.00
N LYS A 148 1.38 -30.09 -5.23
CA LYS A 148 0.06 -30.49 -5.74
C LYS A 148 -0.42 -29.59 -6.89
N GLN A 149 -0.21 -28.28 -6.81
CA GLN A 149 -0.61 -27.36 -7.87
C GLN A 149 0.30 -27.46 -9.09
N LYS A 150 1.62 -27.57 -8.91
CA LYS A 150 2.58 -27.83 -9.99
C LYS A 150 2.18 -29.07 -10.77
N GLY A 151 1.91 -30.19 -10.10
CA GLY A 151 1.51 -31.44 -10.76
C GLY A 151 0.22 -31.32 -11.58
N LYS A 152 -0.75 -30.51 -11.15
CA LYS A 152 -1.96 -30.22 -11.93
C LYS A 152 -1.66 -29.33 -13.15
N LEU A 153 -0.87 -28.28 -12.95
CA LEU A 153 -0.54 -27.31 -13.98
C LEU A 153 0.38 -27.89 -15.06
N SER A 154 1.36 -28.72 -14.68
CA SER A 154 2.24 -29.41 -15.63
C SER A 154 1.47 -30.35 -16.56
N LYS A 155 0.42 -31.01 -16.06
CA LYS A 155 -0.47 -31.82 -16.91
C LYS A 155 -1.32 -30.97 -17.86
N LYS A 156 -1.75 -29.79 -17.40
CA LYS A 156 -2.58 -28.87 -18.18
C LYS A 156 -1.77 -28.11 -19.24
N TYR A 157 -0.53 -27.76 -18.95
CA TYR A 157 0.37 -27.00 -19.81
C TYR A 157 1.71 -27.75 -19.95
N PRO A 158 1.77 -28.83 -20.75
CA PRO A 158 2.97 -29.65 -20.88
C PRO A 158 4.16 -28.89 -21.47
N ASP A 159 3.91 -27.86 -22.29
CA ASP A 159 4.95 -27.07 -22.97
C ASP A 159 5.53 -25.95 -22.10
N TYR A 160 5.02 -25.75 -20.89
CA TYR A 160 5.50 -24.67 -20.02
C TYR A 160 6.76 -25.10 -19.26
N SER A 161 7.73 -24.20 -19.18
CA SER A 161 8.92 -24.39 -18.34
C SER A 161 8.54 -24.62 -16.88
N GLU A 162 9.36 -25.38 -16.14
CA GLU A 162 9.13 -25.62 -14.71
C GLU A 162 9.03 -24.30 -13.94
N GLN A 163 9.84 -23.30 -14.34
CA GLN A 163 9.80 -21.97 -13.76
C GLN A 163 8.43 -21.29 -13.96
N ARG A 164 7.88 -21.33 -15.18
CA ARG A 164 6.55 -20.77 -15.48
C ARG A 164 5.46 -21.50 -14.70
N ILE A 165 5.52 -22.82 -14.60
CA ILE A 165 4.59 -23.63 -13.79
C ILE A 165 4.66 -23.23 -12.32
N LYS A 166 5.87 -23.07 -11.77
CA LYS A 166 6.06 -22.63 -10.38
C LYS A 166 5.49 -21.25 -10.12
N GLU A 167 5.70 -20.29 -11.02
CA GLU A 167 5.15 -18.93 -10.90
C GLU A 167 3.61 -18.93 -10.96
N LEU A 168 3.01 -19.74 -11.84
CA LEU A 168 1.55 -19.91 -11.92
C LEU A 168 0.97 -20.58 -10.66
N ALA A 169 1.61 -21.65 -10.17
CA ALA A 169 1.20 -22.34 -8.95
C ALA A 169 1.23 -21.38 -7.74
N THR A 170 2.30 -20.58 -7.65
CA THR A 170 2.48 -19.58 -6.58
C THR A 170 1.40 -18.51 -6.64
N SER A 171 1.16 -17.93 -7.82
CA SER A 171 0.12 -16.90 -8.01
C SER A 171 -1.27 -17.43 -7.63
N LYS A 172 -1.59 -18.66 -8.04
CA LYS A 172 -2.89 -19.28 -7.75
C LYS A 172 -3.08 -19.55 -6.25
N LEU A 173 -2.07 -20.04 -5.56
CA LEU A 173 -2.16 -20.27 -4.10
C LEU A 173 -2.27 -18.96 -3.33
N LEU A 174 -1.48 -17.95 -3.68
CA LEU A 174 -1.56 -16.64 -3.05
C LEU A 174 -2.95 -16.01 -3.26
N GLY A 175 -3.53 -16.17 -4.45
CA GLY A 175 -4.90 -15.73 -4.72
C GLY A 175 -5.96 -16.39 -3.83
N ILE A 176 -5.79 -17.68 -3.49
CA ILE A 176 -6.67 -18.39 -2.55
C ILE A 176 -6.50 -17.83 -1.14
N GLU A 177 -5.27 -17.61 -0.68
CA GLU A 177 -5.02 -17.07 0.67
C GLU A 177 -5.63 -15.67 0.83
N ILE A 178 -5.47 -14.80 -0.16
CA ILE A 178 -6.07 -13.46 -0.18
C ILE A 178 -7.60 -13.58 -0.12
N LEU A 179 -8.20 -14.46 -0.91
CA LEU A 179 -9.65 -14.65 -0.93
C LEU A 179 -10.19 -15.16 0.41
N LEU A 180 -9.52 -16.17 1.01
CA LEU A 180 -9.89 -16.70 2.33
C LEU A 180 -9.78 -15.63 3.41
N MET A 181 -8.76 -14.79 3.36
CA MET A 181 -8.60 -13.67 4.29
C MET A 181 -9.73 -12.66 4.17
N HIS A 182 -10.05 -12.20 2.95
CA HIS A 182 -11.14 -11.23 2.73
C HIS A 182 -12.50 -11.81 3.12
N LEU A 183 -12.76 -13.06 2.75
CA LEU A 183 -14.01 -13.74 3.10
C LEU A 183 -14.15 -13.87 4.62
N THR A 184 -13.09 -14.30 5.31
CA THR A 184 -13.14 -14.49 6.76
C THR A 184 -13.26 -13.16 7.49
N TYR A 185 -12.48 -12.15 7.09
CA TYR A 185 -12.59 -10.81 7.65
C TYR A 185 -14.02 -10.26 7.49
N PHE A 186 -14.57 -10.35 6.28
CA PHE A 186 -15.95 -9.95 6.01
C PHE A 186 -16.95 -10.69 6.89
N SER A 187 -16.87 -12.02 6.98
CA SER A 187 -17.77 -12.83 7.80
C SER A 187 -17.66 -12.50 9.29
N VAL A 188 -16.44 -12.37 9.82
CA VAL A 188 -16.21 -12.07 11.25
C VAL A 188 -16.72 -10.68 11.59
N VAL A 189 -16.38 -9.66 10.79
CA VAL A 189 -16.83 -8.28 11.01
C VAL A 189 -18.34 -8.18 10.91
N ALA A 190 -18.97 -8.83 9.92
CA ALA A 190 -20.42 -8.86 9.79
C ALA A 190 -21.06 -9.52 11.02
N VAL A 191 -20.63 -10.73 11.40
CA VAL A 191 -21.19 -11.43 12.58
C VAL A 191 -21.05 -10.60 13.85
N ILE A 192 -19.88 -10.01 14.09
CA ILE A 192 -19.64 -9.16 15.27
C ILE A 192 -20.55 -7.93 15.22
N ALA A 193 -20.56 -7.20 14.11
CA ALA A 193 -21.38 -6.00 13.96
C ALA A 193 -22.85 -6.31 14.28
N TYR A 194 -23.43 -7.33 13.63
CA TYR A 194 -24.84 -7.68 13.79
C TYR A 194 -25.19 -8.29 15.15
N SER A 195 -24.32 -9.12 15.74
CA SER A 195 -24.60 -9.74 17.04
C SER A 195 -24.44 -8.80 18.22
N THR A 196 -23.50 -7.85 18.13
CA THR A 196 -23.22 -6.89 19.21
C THR A 196 -24.00 -5.59 19.08
N GLN A 197 -24.54 -5.30 17.88
CA GLN A 197 -25.15 -4.02 17.55
C GLN A 197 -24.21 -2.83 17.85
N ILE A 198 -22.90 -3.02 17.63
CA ILE A 198 -21.86 -2.03 17.98
C ILE A 198 -22.09 -0.65 17.37
N TRP A 199 -22.82 -0.57 16.24
CA TRP A 199 -23.21 0.69 15.61
C TRP A 199 -24.02 1.62 16.52
N THR A 200 -24.74 1.08 17.51
CA THR A 200 -25.51 1.87 18.49
C THR A 200 -24.61 2.73 19.37
N ILE A 201 -23.37 2.31 19.61
CA ILE A 201 -22.37 3.07 20.37
C ILE A 201 -21.86 4.26 19.54
N PHE A 202 -21.85 4.13 18.22
CA PHE A 202 -21.33 5.14 17.29
C PHE A 202 -22.42 6.03 16.67
N ASP A 203 -23.66 5.93 17.14
CA ASP A 203 -24.83 6.63 16.59
C ASP A 203 -25.01 6.42 15.07
N VAL A 204 -24.72 5.21 14.60
CA VAL A 204 -24.86 4.81 13.19
C VAL A 204 -26.16 4.03 13.00
N THR A 205 -26.92 4.37 11.96
CA THR A 205 -28.20 3.72 11.67
C THR A 205 -28.02 2.27 11.20
N PHE A 206 -28.99 1.40 11.51
CA PHE A 206 -28.98 0.01 11.04
C PHE A 206 -28.92 -0.09 9.50
N GLU A 207 -29.62 0.82 8.80
CA GLU A 207 -29.57 0.88 7.33
C GLU A 207 -28.16 1.18 6.81
N SER A 208 -27.43 2.11 7.44
CA SER A 208 -26.03 2.40 7.09
C SER A 208 -25.12 1.17 7.27
N VAL A 209 -25.37 0.36 8.30
CA VAL A 209 -24.64 -0.90 8.51
C VAL A 209 -24.92 -1.91 7.40
N ILE A 210 -26.17 -2.01 6.94
CA ILE A 210 -26.52 -2.86 5.78
C ILE A 210 -25.81 -2.33 4.52
N GLN A 211 -25.90 -1.03 4.24
CA GLN A 211 -25.26 -0.40 3.09
C GLN A 211 -23.74 -0.68 3.07
N SER A 212 -23.08 -0.50 4.20
CA SER A 212 -21.66 -0.81 4.38
C SER A 212 -21.38 -2.30 4.15
N THR A 213 -22.16 -3.19 4.75
CA THR A 213 -22.00 -4.64 4.58
C THR A 213 -22.17 -5.08 3.13
N LEU A 214 -23.14 -4.52 2.39
CA LEU A 214 -23.29 -4.80 0.96
C LEU A 214 -22.12 -4.25 0.13
N GLY A 215 -21.59 -3.08 0.49
CA GLY A 215 -20.39 -2.52 -0.13
C GLY A 215 -19.19 -3.44 0.02
N TRP A 216 -18.90 -3.91 1.24
CA TRP A 216 -17.85 -4.89 1.50
C TRP A 216 -18.12 -6.23 0.80
N GLY A 217 -19.37 -6.69 0.79
CA GLY A 217 -19.80 -7.90 0.11
C GLY A 217 -19.55 -7.85 -1.41
N LEU A 218 -19.80 -6.70 -2.04
CA LEU A 218 -19.45 -6.46 -3.45
C LEU A 218 -17.95 -6.62 -3.69
N PHE A 219 -17.09 -6.07 -2.83
CA PHE A 219 -15.64 -6.24 -2.96
C PHE A 219 -15.18 -7.68 -2.78
N VAL A 220 -15.76 -8.43 -1.84
CA VAL A 220 -15.48 -9.87 -1.70
C VAL A 220 -15.90 -10.64 -2.96
N GLY A 221 -17.08 -10.32 -3.51
CA GLY A 221 -17.57 -10.88 -4.77
C GLY A 221 -16.65 -10.57 -5.95
N LEU A 222 -16.15 -9.34 -6.05
CA LEU A 222 -15.18 -8.93 -7.07
C LEU A 222 -13.85 -9.68 -6.95
N HIS A 223 -13.34 -9.91 -5.74
CA HIS A 223 -12.12 -10.71 -5.53
C HIS A 223 -12.32 -12.17 -5.97
N LEU A 224 -13.48 -12.77 -5.63
CA LEU A 224 -13.84 -14.11 -6.07
C LEU A 224 -13.92 -14.18 -7.61
N LEU A 225 -14.61 -13.22 -8.23
CA LEU A 225 -14.72 -13.14 -9.68
C LEU A 225 -13.37 -12.92 -10.36
N ALA A 226 -12.53 -12.03 -9.82
CA ALA A 226 -11.19 -11.79 -10.33
C ALA A 226 -10.34 -13.07 -10.27
N TYR A 227 -10.38 -13.78 -9.14
CA TYR A 227 -9.68 -15.06 -8.98
C TYR A 227 -10.17 -16.10 -10.02
N TYR A 228 -11.49 -16.21 -10.23
CA TYR A 228 -12.08 -17.08 -11.24
C TYR A 228 -11.64 -16.70 -12.66
N LEU A 229 -11.82 -15.44 -13.05
CA LEU A 229 -11.46 -14.93 -14.38
C LEU A 229 -9.98 -15.15 -14.68
N VAL A 230 -9.08 -14.87 -13.72
CA VAL A 230 -7.63 -15.01 -13.94
C VAL A 230 -7.21 -16.48 -14.05
N ASN A 231 -7.75 -17.37 -13.22
CA ASN A 231 -7.23 -18.73 -13.08
C ASN A 231 -7.98 -19.81 -13.86
N TYR A 232 -9.19 -19.52 -14.35
CA TYR A 232 -10.07 -20.50 -14.97
C TYR A 232 -10.62 -20.08 -16.34
N VAL A 233 -10.58 -18.78 -16.68
CA VAL A 233 -11.04 -18.29 -17.99
C VAL A 233 -9.84 -17.92 -18.87
N GLU A 234 -9.54 -18.71 -19.89
CA GLU A 234 -8.37 -18.47 -20.76
C GLU A 234 -8.71 -17.72 -22.05
N THR A 235 -9.98 -17.73 -22.45
CA THR A 235 -10.46 -17.17 -23.73
C THR A 235 -10.51 -15.64 -23.76
N ILE A 236 -10.43 -15.00 -22.59
CA ILE A 236 -10.58 -13.55 -22.45
C ILE A 236 -9.22 -12.92 -22.11
N SER A 237 -8.89 -11.80 -22.75
CA SER A 237 -7.64 -11.08 -22.49
C SER A 237 -7.59 -10.52 -21.06
N ILE A 238 -6.38 -10.34 -20.51
CA ILE A 238 -6.21 -9.80 -19.14
C ILE A 238 -6.84 -8.40 -18.98
N VAL A 239 -6.80 -7.59 -20.03
CA VAL A 239 -7.40 -6.26 -20.04
C VAL A 239 -8.92 -6.37 -20.05
N MET A 240 -9.51 -7.24 -20.87
CA MET A 240 -10.96 -7.43 -20.85
C MET A 240 -11.45 -7.95 -19.49
N LYS A 241 -10.70 -8.83 -18.82
CA LYS A 241 -11.01 -9.26 -17.44
C LYS A 241 -11.04 -8.07 -16.47
N GLY A 242 -10.04 -7.18 -16.55
CA GLY A 242 -10.01 -5.94 -15.77
C GLY A 242 -11.21 -5.04 -16.04
N LEU A 243 -11.59 -4.88 -17.32
CA LEU A 243 -12.76 -4.08 -17.71
C LEU A 243 -14.06 -4.62 -17.10
N ILE A 244 -14.27 -5.94 -17.16
CA ILE A 244 -15.45 -6.59 -16.57
C ILE A 244 -15.53 -6.29 -15.07
N LEU A 245 -14.41 -6.44 -14.35
CA LEU A 245 -14.35 -6.14 -12.91
C LEU A 245 -14.68 -4.68 -12.61
N HIS A 246 -14.12 -3.74 -13.39
CA HIS A 246 -14.40 -2.31 -13.20
C HIS A 246 -15.84 -1.93 -13.49
N ILE A 247 -16.47 -2.50 -14.52
CA ILE A 247 -17.89 -2.25 -14.83
C ILE A 247 -18.78 -2.76 -13.70
N ILE A 248 -18.55 -3.97 -13.20
CA ILE A 248 -19.33 -4.54 -12.10
C ILE A 248 -19.16 -3.69 -10.83
N ALA A 249 -17.92 -3.31 -10.50
CA ALA A 249 -17.63 -2.48 -9.34
C ALA A 249 -18.31 -1.11 -9.45
N TYR A 250 -18.24 -0.48 -10.61
CA TYR A 250 -18.87 0.81 -10.88
C TYR A 250 -20.38 0.76 -10.75
N VAL A 251 -21.04 -0.22 -11.38
CA VAL A 251 -22.50 -0.37 -11.29
C VAL A 251 -22.92 -0.64 -9.85
N GLY A 252 -22.26 -1.57 -9.17
CA GLY A 252 -22.59 -1.94 -7.80
C GLY A 252 -22.42 -0.78 -6.81
N LEU A 253 -21.29 -0.06 -6.86
CA LEU A 253 -21.05 1.07 -5.98
C LEU A 253 -21.90 2.30 -6.32
N SER A 254 -22.23 2.51 -7.60
CA SER A 254 -23.14 3.60 -7.98
C SER A 254 -24.55 3.37 -7.43
N ILE A 255 -25.05 2.13 -7.48
CA ILE A 255 -26.35 1.78 -6.89
C ILE A 255 -26.33 1.99 -5.37
N LEU A 256 -25.28 1.55 -4.68
CA LEU A 256 -25.14 1.74 -3.23
C LEU A 256 -25.04 3.23 -2.86
N GLY A 257 -24.27 4.03 -3.59
CA GLY A 257 -24.16 5.47 -3.37
C GLY A 257 -25.50 6.19 -3.57
N LEU A 258 -26.25 5.82 -4.61
CA LEU A 258 -27.61 6.35 -4.83
C LEU A 258 -28.54 5.97 -3.68
N TRP A 259 -28.51 4.72 -3.22
CA TRP A 259 -29.32 4.29 -2.07
C TRP A 259 -28.98 5.09 -0.80
N GLN A 260 -27.69 5.31 -0.51
CA GLN A 260 -27.26 6.13 0.63
C GLN A 260 -27.75 7.58 0.53
N GLN A 261 -27.75 8.17 -0.67
CA GLN A 261 -28.25 9.53 -0.87
C GLN A 261 -29.74 9.67 -0.58
N PHE A 262 -30.56 8.77 -1.13
CA PHE A 262 -32.01 8.83 -0.95
C PHE A 262 -32.45 8.54 0.49
N THR A 263 -31.59 7.92 1.30
CA THR A 263 -31.90 7.52 2.68
C THR A 263 -31.35 8.49 3.71
N SER A 264 -30.21 9.13 3.45
CA SER A 264 -29.58 10.08 4.37
C SER A 264 -30.25 11.46 4.40
N GLY A 265 -31.10 11.79 3.42
CA GLY A 265 -31.73 13.10 3.32
C GLY A 265 -30.75 14.26 3.09
N GLN A 266 -29.49 13.95 2.76
CA GLN A 266 -28.45 14.95 2.49
C GLN A 266 -28.82 15.74 1.22
N GLU A 267 -28.81 17.07 1.30
CA GLU A 267 -29.05 17.92 0.12
C GLU A 267 -27.90 17.81 -0.90
N ILE A 268 -26.66 17.55 -0.44
CA ILE A 268 -25.46 17.49 -1.29
C ILE A 268 -25.04 16.04 -1.54
N PHE A 269 -25.23 15.58 -2.78
CA PHE A 269 -24.81 14.25 -3.22
C PHE A 269 -23.34 14.21 -3.65
N TRP A 270 -22.37 14.07 -2.76
CA TRP A 270 -20.94 14.08 -3.12
C TRP A 270 -20.47 12.94 -4.04
N TRP A 271 -21.28 11.88 -4.19
CA TRP A 271 -20.92 10.70 -4.99
C TRP A 271 -20.93 10.94 -6.51
N HIS A 272 -21.58 11.98 -7.03
CA HIS A 272 -21.59 12.23 -8.47
C HIS A 272 -20.19 12.51 -9.03
N ILE A 273 -19.32 13.21 -8.29
CA ILE A 273 -17.94 13.48 -8.72
C ILE A 273 -17.16 12.16 -8.88
N PRO A 274 -17.00 11.31 -7.84
CA PRO A 274 -16.36 10.01 -7.99
C PRO A 274 -16.95 9.14 -9.09
N VAL A 275 -18.28 9.14 -9.27
CA VAL A 275 -18.97 8.37 -10.30
C VAL A 275 -18.61 8.88 -11.70
N ILE A 276 -18.69 10.20 -11.96
CA ILE A 276 -18.31 10.80 -13.25
C ILE A 276 -16.84 10.50 -13.55
N LEU A 277 -15.97 10.73 -12.56
CA LEU A 277 -14.55 10.48 -12.64
C LEU A 277 -14.24 9.00 -12.99
N TRP A 278 -14.92 8.05 -12.34
CA TRP A 278 -14.75 6.63 -12.66
C TRP A 278 -15.37 6.24 -14.01
N ALA A 279 -16.48 6.86 -14.43
CA ALA A 279 -17.07 6.62 -15.74
C ALA A 279 -16.09 6.96 -16.87
N VAL A 280 -15.39 8.09 -16.77
CA VAL A 280 -14.31 8.46 -17.71
C VAL A 280 -13.21 7.41 -17.73
N MET A 281 -12.83 6.88 -16.57
CA MET A 281 -11.85 5.80 -16.45
C MET A 281 -12.31 4.50 -17.12
N ILE A 282 -13.58 4.15 -17.04
CA ILE A 282 -14.15 3.01 -17.76
C ILE A 282 -14.09 3.23 -19.27
N VAL A 283 -14.43 4.42 -19.76
CA VAL A 283 -14.32 4.74 -21.19
C VAL A 283 -12.88 4.57 -21.68
N MET A 284 -11.89 5.08 -20.93
CA MET A 284 -10.48 4.84 -21.24
C MET A 284 -10.14 3.35 -21.26
N HIS A 285 -10.62 2.59 -20.26
CA HIS A 285 -10.38 1.16 -20.18
C HIS A 285 -11.00 0.41 -21.37
N ILE A 286 -12.20 0.78 -21.82
CA ILE A 286 -12.85 0.26 -23.03
C ILE A 286 -11.96 0.53 -24.26
N LEU A 287 -11.49 1.77 -24.44
CA LEU A 287 -10.63 2.12 -25.57
C LEU A 287 -9.34 1.32 -25.61
N VAL A 288 -8.70 1.09 -24.46
CA VAL A 288 -7.49 0.24 -24.36
C VAL A 288 -7.84 -1.21 -24.68
N THR A 289 -8.98 -1.70 -24.20
CA THR A 289 -9.44 -3.07 -24.44
C THR A 289 -9.70 -3.32 -25.93
N LEU A 290 -10.42 -2.41 -26.61
CA LEU A 290 -10.72 -2.50 -28.04
C LEU A 290 -9.48 -2.43 -28.92
N LYS A 291 -8.44 -1.72 -28.47
CA LYS A 291 -7.17 -1.57 -29.21
C LYS A 291 -6.07 -2.54 -28.74
N TRP A 292 -6.40 -3.48 -27.86
CA TRP A 292 -5.39 -4.30 -27.17
C TRP A 292 -4.55 -5.14 -28.14
N ASP A 293 -5.17 -5.70 -29.16
CA ASP A 293 -4.49 -6.55 -30.15
C ASP A 293 -3.48 -5.78 -31.01
N ALA A 294 -3.65 -4.46 -31.15
CA ALA A 294 -2.67 -3.59 -31.79
C ALA A 294 -1.61 -3.06 -30.81
N ILE A 295 -1.98 -2.84 -29.55
CA ILE A 295 -1.08 -2.27 -28.51
C ILE A 295 -0.08 -3.31 -28.01
N ASN A 296 -0.56 -4.50 -27.65
CA ASN A 296 0.24 -5.49 -26.92
C ASN A 296 1.43 -6.02 -27.73
N PRO A 297 1.30 -6.45 -29.00
CA PRO A 297 2.43 -6.95 -29.78
C PRO A 297 3.52 -5.89 -30.01
N ARG A 298 3.12 -4.65 -30.34
CA ARG A 298 4.05 -3.52 -30.54
C ARG A 298 4.81 -3.18 -29.26
N ALA A 299 4.12 -3.19 -28.13
CA ALA A 299 4.74 -2.95 -26.84
C ALA A 299 5.71 -4.09 -26.47
N LEU A 300 5.34 -5.34 -26.73
CA LEU A 300 6.18 -6.51 -26.50
C LEU A 300 7.46 -6.47 -27.34
N GLU A 301 7.36 -6.17 -28.63
CA GLU A 301 8.51 -6.03 -29.52
C GLU A 301 9.48 -4.95 -29.02
N LYS A 302 8.95 -3.80 -28.58
CA LYS A 302 9.75 -2.71 -28.00
C LYS A 302 10.44 -3.09 -26.69
N VAL A 303 9.79 -3.90 -25.85
CA VAL A 303 10.39 -4.42 -24.62
C VAL A 303 11.50 -5.42 -24.94
N LYS A 304 11.25 -6.35 -25.89
CA LYS A 304 12.25 -7.33 -26.35
C LYS A 304 13.48 -6.64 -26.96
N SER A 305 13.29 -5.66 -27.85
CA SER A 305 14.39 -4.96 -28.53
C SER A 305 15.27 -4.11 -27.60
N ARG A 306 14.73 -3.68 -26.45
CA ARG A 306 15.48 -2.94 -25.42
C ARG A 306 16.13 -3.84 -24.37
N SER A 307 15.75 -5.11 -24.32
CA SER A 307 16.31 -6.06 -23.38
C SER A 307 17.66 -6.55 -23.87
N ARG A 308 18.63 -6.58 -22.96
CA ARG A 308 19.94 -7.21 -23.18
C ARG A 308 20.00 -8.65 -22.65
N GLU A 309 18.91 -9.13 -22.05
CA GLU A 309 18.85 -10.42 -21.35
C GLU A 309 18.13 -11.46 -22.19
N GLY A 310 18.54 -12.72 -22.16
CA GLY A 310 17.81 -13.82 -22.80
C GLY A 310 16.65 -14.34 -21.93
N LEU A 311 15.62 -13.52 -21.68
CA LEU A 311 14.47 -13.93 -20.86
C LEU A 311 13.49 -14.81 -21.64
N GLU A 312 12.79 -15.70 -20.94
CA GLU A 312 11.63 -16.41 -21.49
C GLU A 312 10.51 -15.43 -21.90
N GLU A 313 9.78 -15.77 -22.95
CA GLU A 313 8.75 -14.89 -23.54
C GLU A 313 7.68 -14.44 -22.53
N PHE A 314 7.25 -15.31 -21.63
CA PHE A 314 6.23 -14.96 -20.63
C PHE A 314 6.71 -13.85 -19.68
N ARG A 315 8.02 -13.74 -19.42
CA ARG A 315 8.61 -12.68 -18.60
C ARG A 315 8.62 -11.36 -19.33
N TYR A 316 8.94 -11.39 -20.63
CA TYR A 316 8.77 -10.22 -21.48
C TYR A 316 7.33 -9.75 -21.50
N GLN A 317 6.39 -10.68 -21.65
CA GLN A 317 4.97 -10.36 -21.63
C GLN A 317 4.53 -9.70 -20.31
N ARG A 318 5.04 -10.18 -19.16
CA ARG A 318 4.79 -9.55 -17.86
C ARG A 318 5.34 -8.12 -17.77
N ILE A 319 6.58 -7.90 -18.23
CA ILE A 319 7.18 -6.55 -18.26
C ILE A 319 6.37 -5.63 -19.18
N THR A 320 5.92 -6.13 -20.33
CA THR A 320 5.05 -5.41 -21.26
C THR A 320 3.75 -4.97 -20.59
N TYR A 321 3.07 -5.88 -19.89
CA TYR A 321 1.85 -5.52 -19.15
C TYR A 321 2.10 -4.43 -18.11
N TRP A 322 3.19 -4.53 -17.35
CA TRP A 322 3.58 -3.50 -16.38
C TRP A 322 3.88 -2.15 -17.03
N LEU A 323 4.64 -2.12 -18.12
CA LEU A 323 4.94 -0.89 -18.85
C LEU A 323 3.67 -0.22 -19.38
N VAL A 324 2.78 -1.02 -19.97
CA VAL A 324 1.52 -0.54 -20.54
C VAL A 324 0.59 -0.04 -19.44
N PHE A 325 0.50 -0.78 -18.32
CA PHE A 325 -0.25 -0.37 -17.13
C PHE A 325 0.19 1.01 -16.63
N TRP A 326 1.48 1.20 -16.36
CA TRP A 326 1.98 2.49 -15.85
C TRP A 326 1.79 3.64 -16.83
N ARG A 327 1.92 3.38 -18.14
CA ARG A 327 1.67 4.39 -19.17
C ARG A 327 0.22 4.87 -19.14
N PHE A 328 -0.75 3.94 -19.16
CA PHE A 328 -2.16 4.28 -19.18
C PHE A 328 -2.65 4.81 -17.84
N SER A 329 -2.17 4.25 -16.74
CA SER A 329 -2.45 4.76 -15.39
C SER A 329 -1.94 6.19 -15.23
N PHE A 330 -0.72 6.51 -15.70
CA PHE A 330 -0.24 7.89 -15.62
C PHE A 330 -1.08 8.86 -16.45
N LEU A 331 -1.43 8.49 -17.69
CA LEU A 331 -2.32 9.30 -18.53
C LEU A 331 -3.69 9.51 -17.87
N ALA A 332 -4.24 8.45 -17.28
CA ALA A 332 -5.47 8.50 -16.52
C ALA A 332 -5.38 9.49 -15.36
N HIS A 333 -4.35 9.42 -14.52
CA HIS A 333 -4.17 10.35 -13.40
C HIS A 333 -4.03 11.81 -13.84
N ILE A 334 -3.40 12.08 -14.99
CA ILE A 334 -3.38 13.44 -15.57
C ILE A 334 -4.82 13.90 -15.87
N ILE A 335 -5.62 13.06 -16.52
CA ILE A 335 -7.01 13.38 -16.85
C ILE A 335 -7.83 13.57 -15.57
N MET A 336 -7.68 12.68 -14.58
CA MET A 336 -8.37 12.76 -13.29
C MET A 336 -8.03 14.05 -12.54
N TYR A 337 -6.76 14.46 -12.57
CA TYR A 337 -6.29 15.68 -11.95
C TYR A 337 -7.04 16.89 -12.53
N PHE A 338 -7.01 17.08 -13.84
CA PHE A 338 -7.66 18.23 -14.47
C PHE A 338 -9.19 18.17 -14.36
N LEU A 339 -9.80 17.02 -14.67
CA LEU A 339 -11.24 16.88 -14.63
C LEU A 339 -11.79 17.03 -13.21
N GLY A 340 -11.13 16.45 -12.21
CA GLY A 340 -11.56 16.57 -10.82
C GLY A 340 -11.49 18.01 -10.32
N LEU A 341 -10.45 18.78 -10.68
CA LEU A 341 -10.39 20.20 -10.35
C LEU A 341 -11.48 21.02 -11.04
N ILE A 342 -11.79 20.71 -12.30
CA ILE A 342 -12.91 21.35 -13.03
C ILE A 342 -14.24 21.06 -12.34
N LEU A 343 -14.47 19.81 -11.90
CA LEU A 343 -15.70 19.41 -11.21
C LEU A 343 -15.81 20.01 -9.80
N LEU A 344 -14.69 20.21 -9.11
CA LEU A 344 -14.66 20.80 -7.77
C LEU A 344 -14.73 22.33 -7.77
N LEU A 345 -14.39 22.99 -8.89
CA LEU A 345 -14.36 24.45 -8.96
C LEU A 345 -15.71 25.13 -8.64
N PRO A 346 -16.87 24.70 -9.17
CA PRO A 346 -18.15 25.31 -8.80
C PRO A 346 -18.43 25.19 -7.29
N ILE A 347 -18.17 24.01 -6.73
CA ILE A 347 -18.37 23.72 -5.30
C ILE A 347 -17.49 24.63 -4.44
N ALA A 348 -16.21 24.78 -4.82
CA ALA A 348 -15.28 25.65 -4.13
C ALA A 348 -15.73 27.12 -4.12
N ASN A 349 -16.36 27.58 -5.20
CA ASN A 349 -16.92 28.95 -5.26
C ASN A 349 -18.19 29.09 -4.40
N GLU A 350 -19.04 28.06 -4.32
CA GLU A 350 -20.28 28.09 -3.56
C GLU A 350 -20.05 28.04 -2.05
N ILE A 351 -19.08 27.25 -1.60
CA ILE A 351 -18.80 27.09 -0.16
C ILE A 351 -18.32 28.40 0.49
N GLY A 352 -17.62 29.26 -0.26
CA GLY A 352 -17.13 30.55 0.22
C GLY A 352 -16.02 30.40 1.27
N GLU A 353 -16.37 30.10 2.52
CA GLU A 353 -15.44 29.97 3.63
C GLU A 353 -15.83 28.80 4.55
N ILE A 354 -14.86 27.95 4.89
CA ILE A 354 -15.03 26.83 5.83
C ILE A 354 -14.21 27.13 7.08
N THR A 355 -14.87 27.08 8.24
CA THR A 355 -14.21 27.24 9.54
C THR A 355 -14.06 25.88 10.24
N PHE A 356 -12.81 25.50 10.53
CA PHE A 356 -12.43 24.36 11.35
C PHE A 356 -11.92 24.86 12.70
N GLU A 357 -12.76 24.77 13.74
CA GLU A 357 -12.48 25.29 15.09
C GLU A 357 -12.05 26.78 15.06
N THR A 358 -10.75 27.04 15.00
CA THR A 358 -10.14 28.38 15.03
C THR A 358 -9.57 28.83 13.68
N ILE A 359 -9.55 27.95 12.67
CA ILE A 359 -8.95 28.20 11.36
C ILE A 359 -10.06 28.36 10.34
N SER A 360 -10.02 29.45 9.58
CA SER A 360 -10.97 29.71 8.50
C SER A 360 -10.25 29.74 7.15
N ILE A 361 -10.77 29.00 6.17
CA ILE A 361 -10.14 28.83 4.86
C ILE A 361 -11.19 29.06 3.77
N ASN A 362 -10.87 29.91 2.79
CA ASN A 362 -11.71 30.12 1.63
C ASN A 362 -11.81 28.83 0.78
N GLY A 363 -12.97 28.55 0.20
CA GLY A 363 -13.19 27.38 -0.67
C GLY A 363 -12.22 27.29 -1.86
N LEU A 364 -11.82 28.41 -2.46
CA LEU A 364 -10.80 28.47 -3.52
C LEU A 364 -9.39 28.15 -3.01
N ASP A 365 -9.05 28.59 -1.81
CA ASP A 365 -7.78 28.24 -1.17
C ASP A 365 -7.73 26.76 -0.84
N LEU A 366 -8.85 26.20 -0.36
CA LEU A 366 -9.00 24.76 -0.13
C LEU A 366 -8.87 23.96 -1.43
N LEU A 367 -9.43 24.45 -2.55
CA LEU A 367 -9.24 23.86 -3.86
C LEU A 367 -7.78 23.93 -4.30
N GLY A 368 -7.09 25.04 -4.05
CA GLY A 368 -5.65 25.19 -4.30
C GLY A 368 -4.81 24.19 -3.50
N ILE A 369 -5.10 24.03 -2.21
CA ILE A 369 -4.47 23.01 -1.35
C ILE A 369 -4.75 21.61 -1.90
N THR A 370 -5.99 21.33 -2.29
CA THR A 370 -6.39 20.03 -2.86
C THR A 370 -5.64 19.75 -4.16
N ALA A 371 -5.54 20.74 -5.06
CA ALA A 371 -4.80 20.64 -6.31
C ALA A 371 -3.33 20.31 -6.05
N LEU A 372 -2.67 21.04 -5.14
CA LEU A 372 -1.28 20.79 -4.78
C LEU A 372 -1.09 19.42 -4.12
N GLY A 373 -2.05 18.97 -3.31
CA GLY A 373 -2.06 17.61 -2.74
C GLY A 373 -2.13 16.53 -3.81
N TRP A 374 -3.05 16.66 -4.76
CA TRP A 374 -3.18 15.72 -5.88
C TRP A 374 -1.98 15.75 -6.82
N LEU A 375 -1.31 16.89 -6.94
CA LEU A 375 -0.10 17.04 -7.74
C LEU A 375 1.01 16.11 -7.25
N ILE A 376 1.15 15.89 -5.93
CA ILE A 376 2.11 14.92 -5.38
C ILE A 376 1.89 13.53 -5.97
N ALA A 377 0.65 13.06 -5.98
CA ALA A 377 0.31 11.74 -6.53
C ALA A 377 0.64 11.65 -8.02
N LEU A 378 0.44 12.74 -8.77
CA LEU A 378 0.77 12.83 -10.19
C LEU A 378 2.29 12.75 -10.44
N PHE A 379 3.10 13.47 -9.67
CA PHE A 379 4.55 13.40 -9.74
C PHE A 379 5.07 11.99 -9.41
N VAL A 380 4.54 11.38 -8.36
CA VAL A 380 4.88 10.00 -7.96
C VAL A 380 4.50 8.99 -9.07
N HIS A 381 3.32 9.12 -9.67
CA HIS A 381 2.91 8.26 -10.79
C HIS A 381 3.82 8.45 -12.01
N GLY A 382 4.17 9.70 -12.35
CA GLY A 382 5.12 10.01 -13.41
C GLY A 382 6.50 9.38 -13.16
N ALA A 383 6.98 9.43 -11.92
CA ALA A 383 8.21 8.78 -11.50
C ALA A 383 8.16 7.26 -11.62
N MET A 384 7.05 6.61 -11.21
CA MET A 384 6.85 5.17 -11.38
C MET A 384 6.85 4.78 -12.87
N TYR A 385 6.19 5.56 -13.73
CA TYR A 385 6.24 5.36 -15.18
C TYR A 385 7.66 5.50 -15.74
N LEU A 386 8.43 6.50 -15.30
CA LEU A 386 9.82 6.69 -15.70
C LEU A 386 10.71 5.53 -15.26
N VAL A 387 10.56 5.06 -14.02
CA VAL A 387 11.28 3.89 -13.46
C VAL A 387 11.07 2.67 -14.34
N VAL A 388 9.83 2.36 -14.69
CA VAL A 388 9.50 1.18 -15.51
C VAL A 388 9.96 1.36 -16.95
N MET A 389 9.75 2.53 -17.54
CA MET A 389 10.18 2.82 -18.92
C MET A 389 11.70 2.73 -19.08
N ARG A 390 12.46 3.22 -18.09
CA ARG A 390 13.93 3.20 -18.07
C ARG A 390 14.49 1.88 -17.51
N ASN A 391 13.64 0.93 -17.11
CA ASN A 391 14.02 -0.34 -16.51
C ASN A 391 15.01 -0.17 -15.34
N VAL A 392 14.72 0.78 -14.44
CA VAL A 392 15.54 1.02 -13.24
C VAL A 392 15.27 -0.08 -12.22
N ARG A 393 16.22 -1.01 -12.06
CA ARG A 393 16.05 -2.21 -11.21
C ARG A 393 16.63 -2.08 -9.80
N GLY A 394 17.59 -1.20 -9.59
CA GLY A 394 18.23 -1.00 -8.29
C GLY A 394 17.25 -0.44 -7.27
N PHE A 395 17.02 -1.17 -6.16
CA PHE A 395 16.02 -0.80 -5.14
C PHE A 395 16.15 0.64 -4.66
N LEU A 396 17.37 1.02 -4.26
CA LEU A 396 17.66 2.35 -3.75
C LEU A 396 17.44 3.43 -4.82
N MET A 397 17.78 3.14 -6.07
CA MET A 397 17.65 4.12 -7.15
C MET A 397 16.19 4.37 -7.53
N TRP A 398 15.37 3.32 -7.71
CA TRP A 398 13.97 3.55 -8.09
C TRP A 398 13.17 4.17 -6.95
N THR A 399 13.45 3.78 -5.69
CA THR A 399 12.84 4.44 -4.53
C THR A 399 13.30 5.88 -4.41
N ALA A 400 14.57 6.21 -4.68
CA ALA A 400 15.06 7.58 -4.67
C ALA A 400 14.36 8.46 -5.70
N ILE A 401 14.14 7.95 -6.92
CA ILE A 401 13.39 8.66 -7.97
C ILE A 401 11.96 8.98 -7.50
N ILE A 402 11.30 8.04 -6.82
CA ILE A 402 9.94 8.24 -6.29
C ILE A 402 9.93 9.25 -5.13
N HIS A 403 10.86 9.14 -4.17
CA HIS A 403 10.95 10.09 -3.05
C HIS A 403 11.27 11.49 -3.54
N LEU A 404 12.14 11.64 -4.55
CA LEU A 404 12.43 12.92 -5.17
C LEU A 404 11.19 13.53 -5.81
N ALA A 405 10.39 12.73 -6.52
CA ALA A 405 9.15 13.20 -7.14
C ALA A 405 8.10 13.63 -6.09
N ALA A 406 7.95 12.84 -5.01
CA ALA A 406 7.10 13.20 -3.88
C ALA A 406 7.56 14.50 -3.22
N TYR A 407 8.87 14.65 -2.99
CA TYR A 407 9.46 15.85 -2.40
C TYR A 407 9.20 17.09 -3.27
N ILE A 408 9.48 17.01 -4.58
CA ILE A 408 9.22 18.12 -5.52
C ILE A 408 7.73 18.49 -5.53
N GLY A 409 6.82 17.52 -5.55
CA GLY A 409 5.38 17.77 -5.52
C GLY A 409 4.92 18.37 -4.19
N ALA A 410 5.53 17.99 -3.07
CA ALA A 410 5.11 18.41 -1.73
C ALA A 410 5.58 19.83 -1.37
N ILE A 411 6.69 20.32 -1.93
CA ILE A 411 7.20 21.68 -1.69
C ILE A 411 6.10 22.76 -1.82
N PRO A 412 5.42 22.90 -2.97
CA PRO A 412 4.42 23.95 -3.12
C PRO A 412 3.22 23.74 -2.19
N LEU A 413 2.84 22.50 -1.88
CA LEU A 413 1.76 22.20 -0.93
C LEU A 413 2.11 22.69 0.47
N LEU A 414 3.25 22.26 1.01
CA LEU A 414 3.62 22.57 2.39
C LEU A 414 3.85 24.08 2.57
N ILE A 415 4.44 24.75 1.60
CA ILE A 415 4.59 26.21 1.61
C ILE A 415 3.22 26.89 1.59
N THR A 416 2.31 26.45 0.72
CA THR A 416 0.95 27.02 0.62
C THR A 416 0.17 26.85 1.92
N ILE A 417 0.15 25.64 2.50
CA ILE A 417 -0.52 25.38 3.80
C ILE A 417 0.10 26.26 4.89
N ASN A 418 1.42 26.37 4.94
CA ASN A 418 2.07 27.18 5.96
C ASN A 418 1.71 28.66 5.84
N VAL A 419 1.73 29.22 4.62
CA VAL A 419 1.40 30.64 4.37
C VAL A 419 -0.07 30.92 4.67
N LEU A 420 -0.98 30.02 4.29
CA LEU A 420 -2.42 30.24 4.44
C LEU A 420 -2.92 30.00 5.85
N ILE A 421 -2.36 29.01 6.57
CA ILE A 421 -2.93 28.55 7.84
C ILE A 421 -2.11 29.00 9.05
N THR A 422 -0.78 29.06 8.93
CA THR A 422 0.13 29.29 10.06
C THR A 422 1.32 30.19 9.67
N PRO A 423 1.09 31.39 9.10
CA PRO A 423 2.16 32.22 8.56
C PRO A 423 3.20 32.64 9.61
N GLU A 424 2.80 32.71 10.87
CA GLU A 424 3.65 33.09 12.00
C GLU A 424 4.78 32.08 12.31
N PHE A 425 4.64 30.83 11.88
CA PHE A 425 5.62 29.77 12.16
C PHE A 425 5.95 28.97 10.90
N LEU A 426 7.17 29.12 10.38
CA LEU A 426 7.64 28.49 9.14
C LEU A 426 7.96 26.99 9.29
N TRP A 427 7.02 26.19 9.79
CA TRP A 427 7.19 24.74 9.98
C TRP A 427 7.48 24.00 8.67
N SER A 428 7.01 24.51 7.53
CA SER A 428 7.28 23.92 6.22
C SER A 428 8.77 23.90 5.88
N ALA A 429 9.54 24.92 6.30
CA ALA A 429 10.98 24.96 6.10
C ALA A 429 11.70 23.87 6.91
N ILE A 430 11.24 23.60 8.13
CA ILE A 430 11.78 22.53 8.99
C ILE A 430 11.48 21.16 8.35
N ALA A 431 10.24 20.95 7.93
CA ALA A 431 9.81 19.70 7.29
C ALA A 431 10.56 19.44 5.97
N LEU A 432 10.66 20.45 5.10
CA LEU A 432 11.37 20.36 3.83
C LEU A 432 12.88 20.21 4.02
N GLY A 433 13.49 20.92 4.97
CA GLY A 433 14.90 20.77 5.30
C GLY A 433 15.23 19.35 5.79
N GLY A 434 14.45 18.83 6.74
CA GLY A 434 14.63 17.47 7.26
C GLY A 434 14.45 16.39 6.18
N TRP A 435 13.38 16.48 5.38
CA TRP A 435 13.15 15.56 4.27
C TRP A 435 14.23 15.69 3.20
N GLY A 436 14.66 16.91 2.86
CA GLY A 436 15.72 17.17 1.89
C GLY A 436 17.06 16.52 2.26
N ILE A 437 17.46 16.58 3.54
CA ILE A 437 18.66 15.90 4.04
C ILE A 437 18.54 14.38 3.86
N GLY A 438 17.42 13.79 4.28
CA GLY A 438 17.16 12.36 4.14
C GLY A 438 17.15 11.91 2.68
N LEU A 439 16.54 12.70 1.79
CA LEU A 439 16.51 12.46 0.36
C LEU A 439 17.91 12.55 -0.27
N GLY A 440 18.70 13.55 0.12
CA GLY A 440 20.09 13.69 -0.32
C GLY A 440 20.95 12.49 0.07
N ALA A 441 20.84 12.03 1.31
CA ALA A 441 21.52 10.82 1.79
C ALA A 441 21.06 9.57 1.01
N HIS A 442 19.75 9.41 0.79
CA HIS A 442 19.19 8.27 0.06
C HIS A 442 19.66 8.23 -1.41
N ILE A 443 19.66 9.37 -2.09
CA ILE A 443 20.20 9.51 -3.46
C ILE A 443 21.70 9.18 -3.47
N LEU A 444 22.48 9.73 -2.53
CA LEU A 444 23.91 9.45 -2.42
C LEU A 444 24.18 7.95 -2.27
N ILE A 445 23.50 7.28 -1.34
CA ILE A 445 23.64 5.84 -1.13
C ILE A 445 23.21 5.07 -2.40
N ALA A 446 22.12 5.48 -3.05
CA ALA A 446 21.67 4.86 -4.30
C ALA A 446 22.71 4.96 -5.43
N TYR A 447 23.48 6.05 -5.51
CA TYR A 447 24.57 6.20 -6.47
C TYR A 447 25.82 5.40 -6.07
N LEU A 448 26.17 5.38 -4.79
CA LEU A 448 27.34 4.66 -4.28
C LEU A 448 27.19 3.13 -4.32
N THR A 449 25.95 2.63 -4.40
CA THR A 449 25.63 1.18 -4.40
C THR A 449 25.17 0.66 -5.77
N LYS A 450 25.19 1.53 -6.79
CA LYS A 450 24.89 1.19 -8.18
C LYS A 450 26.04 0.41 -8.81
#